data_AF-A0A8T3U8W6-F1
#
_entry.id   AF-A0A8T3U8W6-F1
#
_cell.length_a   1.000
_cell.length_b   1.000
_cell.length_c   1.000
_cell.angle_alpha   90.00
_cell.angle_beta   90.00
_cell.angle_gamma   90.00
#
_symmetry.space_group_name_H-M   'P 1'
#
loop_
_entity.id
_entity.type
_entity.pdbx_description
1 polymer ?
#
loop_
_entity_poly.entity_id
_entity_poly.type
_entity_poly.pdbx_seq_one_letter_code
_entity_poly.pdbx_strand_id
1 'polypeptide(L)'
;MEKDRKKGIIIRMSKKEFIIKFTIAFFVIFFSFIYFINIYAMTDKSPVLVNKFKRAFEKIQEYLILIATPAAGVAICTGLLMRKFSFGDEERVRTAKKLIRGTIIAYALIISTKLILNFILVILR
;
A
#
# COMPACT_ATOMS: atom_id res chain seq x y z
N MET A 1 -21.86 -48.18 57.54
CA MET A 1 -22.61 -47.64 56.38
C MET A 1 -22.54 -46.13 56.45
N GLU A 2 -21.47 -45.55 55.91
CA GLU A 2 -21.22 -44.10 55.95
C GLU A 2 -21.38 -43.57 54.53
N LYS A 3 -22.50 -42.88 54.29
CA LYS A 3 -22.79 -42.24 53.01
C LYS A 3 -22.76 -40.74 53.23
N ASP A 4 -21.56 -40.19 53.07
CA ASP A 4 -21.30 -38.75 53.08
C ASP A 4 -22.26 -38.02 52.16
N ARG A 5 -23.10 -37.19 52.78
CA ARG A 5 -23.99 -36.26 52.08
C ARG A 5 -23.12 -35.19 51.41
N LYS A 6 -22.96 -35.28 50.08
CA LYS A 6 -22.50 -34.16 49.25
C LYS A 6 -23.42 -32.95 49.51
N LYS A 7 -22.99 -32.04 50.39
CA LYS A 7 -23.60 -30.72 50.55
C LYS A 7 -23.31 -29.93 49.27
N GLY A 8 -24.31 -29.85 48.39
CA GLY A 8 -24.27 -28.90 47.28
C GLY A 8 -24.15 -27.49 47.85
N ILE A 9 -23.07 -26.78 47.48
CA ILE A 9 -22.85 -25.39 47.89
C ILE A 9 -23.86 -24.53 47.13
N ILE A 10 -24.93 -24.12 47.79
CA ILE A 10 -25.90 -23.16 47.24
C ILE A 10 -25.28 -21.77 47.36
N ILE A 11 -24.67 -21.28 46.28
CA ILE A 11 -24.10 -19.92 46.23
C ILE A 11 -25.25 -18.92 46.11
N ARG A 12 -25.65 -18.32 47.24
CA ARG A 12 -26.64 -17.25 47.29
C ARG A 12 -25.93 -15.92 46.97
N MET A 13 -25.81 -15.55 45.69
CA MET A 13 -25.25 -14.25 45.30
C MET A 13 -26.31 -13.16 45.38
N SER A 14 -25.95 -12.02 45.96
CA SER A 14 -26.80 -10.81 45.91
C SER A 14 -26.89 -10.31 44.46
N LYS A 15 -28.04 -9.76 44.05
CA LYS A 15 -28.25 -9.21 42.68
C LYS A 15 -27.14 -8.24 42.27
N LYS A 16 -26.59 -7.47 43.23
CA LYS A 16 -25.50 -6.52 43.00
C LYS A 16 -24.16 -7.22 42.67
N GLU A 17 -23.82 -8.30 43.37
CA GLU A 17 -22.59 -9.06 43.14
C GLU A 17 -22.62 -9.82 41.81
N PHE A 18 -23.80 -10.30 41.41
CA PHE A 18 -24.00 -10.93 40.11
C PHE A 18 -23.75 -9.94 38.96
N ILE A 19 -24.30 -8.73 39.05
CA ILE A 19 -24.11 -7.69 38.03
C ILE A 19 -22.62 -7.32 37.92
N ILE A 20 -21.92 -7.12 39.04
CA ILE A 20 -20.48 -6.78 39.04
C ILE A 20 -19.65 -7.88 38.38
N LYS A 21 -19.84 -9.16 38.76
CA LYS A 21 -19.10 -10.28 38.16
C LYS A 21 -19.39 -10.44 36.67
N PHE A 22 -20.65 -10.22 36.26
CA PHE A 22 -21.05 -10.25 34.86
C PHE A 22 -20.40 -9.14 34.05
N THR A 23 -20.38 -7.90 34.56
CA THR A 23 -19.71 -6.77 33.91
C THR A 23 -18.20 -7.01 33.76
N ILE A 24 -17.54 -7.54 34.79
CA ILE A 24 -16.10 -7.87 34.71
C ILE A 24 -15.84 -8.95 33.65
N ALA A 25 -16.65 -10.01 33.63
CA ALA A 25 -16.51 -11.08 32.64
C ALA A 25 -16.68 -10.55 31.20
N PHE A 26 -17.64 -9.65 30.97
CA PHE A 26 -17.85 -9.01 29.68
C PHE A 26 -16.64 -8.19 29.24
N PHE A 27 -16.06 -7.39 30.13
CA PHE A 27 -14.86 -6.61 29.84
C PHE A 27 -13.66 -7.48 29.51
N VAL A 28 -13.46 -8.59 30.22
CA VAL A 28 -12.35 -9.54 29.94
C VAL A 28 -12.50 -10.15 28.54
N ILE A 29 -13.72 -10.57 28.16
CA ILE A 29 -14.00 -11.11 26.83
C ILE A 29 -13.74 -10.04 25.75
N PHE A 30 -14.18 -8.81 26.00
CA PHE A 30 -14.00 -7.69 25.07
C PHE A 30 -12.51 -7.35 24.86
N PHE A 31 -11.73 -7.26 25.93
CA PHE A 31 -10.28 -7.05 25.84
C PHE A 31 -9.56 -8.21 25.14
N SER A 32 -9.95 -9.45 25.40
CA SER A 32 -9.40 -10.61 24.70
C SER A 32 -9.72 -10.60 23.20
N PHE A 33 -10.91 -10.12 22.82
CA PHE A 33 -11.30 -9.99 21.42
C PHE A 33 -10.46 -8.92 20.70
N ILE A 34 -10.26 -7.76 21.33
CA ILE A 34 -9.38 -6.70 20.79
C ILE A 34 -7.93 -7.20 20.65
N TYR A 35 -7.42 -7.92 21.65
CA TYR A 35 -6.09 -8.51 21.60
C TYR A 35 -5.94 -9.51 20.44
N PHE A 36 -6.94 -10.36 20.24
CA PHE A 36 -6.97 -11.32 19.14
C PHE A 36 -6.92 -10.60 17.78
N ILE A 37 -7.76 -9.59 17.54
CA ILE A 37 -7.76 -8.81 16.30
C ILE A 37 -6.40 -8.15 16.04
N ASN A 38 -5.73 -7.63 17.08
CA ASN A 38 -4.40 -7.04 16.94
C ASN A 38 -3.34 -8.06 16.52
N ILE A 39 -3.38 -9.30 17.03
CA ILE A 39 -2.45 -10.36 16.62
C ILE A 39 -2.62 -10.69 15.12
N TYR A 40 -3.86 -10.80 14.61
CA TYR A 40 -4.08 -11.04 13.18
C TYR A 40 -3.66 -9.86 12.31
N ALA A 41 -3.80 -8.63 12.81
CA ALA A 41 -3.36 -7.43 12.11
C ALA A 41 -1.83 -7.27 12.07
N MET A 42 -1.11 -7.81 13.07
CA MET A 42 0.35 -7.78 13.15
C MET A 42 1.06 -8.87 12.33
N THR A 43 0.36 -9.89 11.86
CA THR A 43 0.98 -10.84 10.94
C THR A 43 1.25 -10.18 9.59
N ASP A 44 2.54 -10.00 9.24
CA ASP A 44 3.08 -9.44 7.98
C ASP A 44 2.55 -10.03 6.66
N LYS A 45 1.65 -11.01 6.73
CA LYS A 45 0.92 -11.53 5.58
C LYS A 45 -0.20 -10.56 5.24
N SER A 46 0.14 -9.52 4.48
CA SER A 46 -0.86 -8.76 3.72
C SER A 46 -1.80 -9.76 3.03
N PRO A 47 -3.13 -9.56 3.06
CA PRO A 47 -4.06 -10.53 2.50
C PRO A 47 -3.67 -10.86 1.05
N VAL A 48 -3.69 -12.14 0.70
CA VAL A 48 -3.17 -12.68 -0.58
C VAL A 48 -3.67 -11.90 -1.80
N LEU A 49 -4.91 -11.42 -1.73
CA LEU A 49 -5.54 -10.60 -2.75
C LEU A 49 -4.85 -9.25 -2.93
N VAL A 50 -4.59 -8.51 -1.85
CA VAL A 50 -3.90 -7.21 -1.88
C VAL A 50 -2.47 -7.38 -2.42
N ASN A 51 -1.79 -8.46 -2.05
CA ASN A 51 -0.44 -8.73 -2.56
C ASN A 51 -0.43 -9.05 -4.06
N LYS A 52 -1.47 -9.76 -4.57
CA LYS A 52 -1.63 -10.00 -6.01
C LYS A 52 -1.85 -8.69 -6.78
N PHE A 53 -2.75 -7.82 -6.28
CA PHE A 53 -2.98 -6.51 -6.89
C PHE A 53 -1.70 -5.66 -6.90
N LYS A 54 -1.00 -5.57 -5.76
CA LYS A 54 0.28 -4.85 -5.65
C LYS A 54 1.29 -5.31 -6.70
N ARG A 55 1.50 -6.64 -6.81
CA ARG A 55 2.42 -7.22 -7.82
C ARG A 55 1.98 -6.94 -9.25
N ALA A 56 0.68 -6.96 -9.53
CA ALA A 56 0.17 -6.64 -10.86
C ALA A 56 0.45 -5.18 -11.24
N PHE A 57 0.19 -4.24 -10.32
CA PHE A 57 0.51 -2.82 -10.55
C PHE A 57 2.01 -2.57 -10.68
N GLU A 58 2.85 -3.22 -9.86
CA GLU A 58 4.31 -3.13 -9.98
C GLU A 58 4.80 -3.59 -11.36
N LYS A 59 4.27 -4.71 -11.87
CA LYS A 59 4.59 -5.19 -13.22
C LYS A 59 4.15 -4.22 -14.31
N ILE A 60 2.95 -3.66 -14.21
CA ILE A 60 2.44 -2.68 -15.18
C ILE A 60 3.35 -1.44 -15.19
N GLN A 61 3.73 -0.94 -14.01
CA GLN A 61 4.65 0.18 -13.88
C GLN A 61 6.02 -0.12 -14.51
N GLU A 62 6.56 -1.31 -14.27
CA GLU A 62 7.83 -1.73 -14.85
C GLU A 62 7.78 -1.79 -16.37
N TYR A 63 6.74 -2.40 -16.95
CA TYR A 63 6.53 -2.40 -18.39
C TYR A 63 6.40 -0.99 -18.96
N LEU A 64 5.70 -0.10 -18.26
CA LEU A 64 5.53 1.29 -18.68
C LEU A 64 6.87 2.04 -18.73
N ILE A 65 7.75 1.84 -17.75
CA ILE A 65 9.11 2.45 -17.75
C ILE A 65 9.97 1.83 -18.85
N LEU A 66 9.88 0.51 -19.04
CA LEU A 66 10.64 -0.22 -20.06
C LEU A 66 10.35 0.30 -21.47
N ILE A 67 9.09 0.60 -21.80
CA ILE A 67 8.71 1.17 -23.11
C ILE A 67 8.93 2.68 -23.18
N ALA A 68 8.72 3.41 -22.08
CA ALA A 68 8.84 4.87 -22.08
C ALA A 68 10.29 5.33 -22.23
N THR A 69 11.26 4.59 -21.70
CA THR A 69 12.69 4.93 -21.76
C THR A 69 13.22 5.02 -23.20
N PRO A 70 13.09 3.98 -24.06
CA PRO A 70 13.53 4.06 -25.44
C PRO A 70 12.70 5.07 -26.25
N ALA A 71 11.38 5.15 -26.01
CA ALA A 71 10.53 6.12 -26.70
C ALA A 71 10.95 7.57 -26.40
N ALA A 72 11.26 7.89 -25.14
CA ALA A 72 11.75 9.19 -24.73
C ALA A 72 13.12 9.50 -25.35
N GLY A 73 14.02 8.51 -25.38
CA GLY A 73 15.32 8.63 -26.05
C GLY A 73 15.16 8.98 -27.54
N VAL A 74 14.34 8.22 -28.27
CA VAL A 74 14.09 8.45 -29.70
C VAL A 74 13.47 9.81 -29.95
N ALA A 75 12.48 10.22 -29.15
CA ALA A 75 11.84 11.53 -29.30
C ALA A 75 12.82 12.68 -29.03
N ILE A 76 13.63 12.61 -27.97
CA ILE A 76 14.65 13.63 -27.68
C ILE A 76 15.69 13.69 -28.80
N CYS A 77 16.22 12.55 -29.25
CA CYS A 77 17.16 12.48 -30.37
C CYS A 77 16.57 13.09 -31.64
N THR A 78 15.33 12.73 -31.98
CA THR A 78 14.62 13.26 -33.16
C THR A 78 14.44 14.78 -33.05
N GLY A 79 14.04 15.28 -31.87
CA GLY A 79 13.93 16.71 -31.62
C GLY A 79 15.27 17.44 -31.77
N LEU A 80 16.37 16.85 -31.29
CA LEU A 80 17.71 17.43 -31.45
C LEU A 80 18.14 17.50 -32.92
N LEU A 81 17.87 16.43 -33.70
CA LEU A 81 18.12 16.41 -35.14
C LEU A 81 17.26 17.44 -35.87
N MET A 82 15.98 17.53 -35.55
CA MET A 82 15.06 18.51 -36.14
C MET A 82 15.53 19.95 -35.87
N ARG A 83 16.07 20.23 -34.68
CA ARG A 83 16.68 21.53 -34.37
C ARG A 83 17.96 21.79 -35.16
N LYS A 84 18.83 20.77 -35.33
CA LYS A 84 20.11 20.90 -36.04
C LYS A 84 19.93 21.07 -37.55
N PHE A 85 19.01 20.32 -38.15
CA PHE A 85 18.70 20.33 -39.59
C PHE A 85 17.53 21.24 -39.95
N SER A 86 17.21 22.22 -39.10
CA SER A 86 16.11 23.15 -39.35
C SER A 86 16.44 24.21 -40.41
N PHE A 87 17.72 24.37 -40.79
CA PHE A 87 18.20 25.34 -41.78
C PHE A 87 17.70 26.79 -41.57
N GLY A 88 17.47 27.19 -40.32
CA GLY A 88 16.99 28.54 -39.97
C GLY A 88 15.47 28.71 -39.92
N ASP A 89 14.69 27.68 -40.24
CA ASP A 89 13.23 27.68 -40.06
C ASP A 89 12.88 27.76 -38.56
N GLU A 90 12.39 28.91 -38.11
CA GLU A 90 12.04 29.16 -36.71
C GLU A 90 10.88 28.29 -36.22
N GLU A 91 9.92 27.95 -37.08
CA GLU A 91 8.77 27.14 -36.69
C GLU A 91 9.18 25.71 -36.37
N ARG A 92 10.09 25.15 -37.18
CA ARG A 92 10.69 23.83 -36.94
C ARG A 92 11.55 23.82 -35.69
N VAL A 93 12.36 24.84 -35.44
CA VAL A 93 13.14 24.96 -34.19
C VAL A 93 12.22 25.06 -32.97
N ARG A 94 11.13 25.81 -33.05
CA ARG A 94 10.14 25.94 -31.97
C ARG A 94 9.46 24.60 -31.69
N THR A 95 9.07 23.88 -32.73
CA THR A 95 8.45 22.56 -32.62
C THR A 95 9.41 21.55 -31.99
N ALA A 96 10.66 21.52 -32.43
CA ALA A 96 11.70 20.68 -31.85
C ALA A 96 11.91 20.94 -30.35
N LYS A 97 12.00 22.21 -29.93
CA LYS A 97 12.12 22.58 -28.51
C LYS A 97 10.89 22.15 -27.70
N LYS A 98 9.69 22.31 -28.24
CA LYS A 98 8.43 21.88 -27.60
C LYS A 98 8.39 20.36 -27.43
N LEU A 99 8.79 19.62 -28.45
CA LEU A 99 8.88 18.16 -28.42
C LEU A 99 9.87 17.68 -27.34
N ILE A 100 11.11 18.19 -27.34
CA ILE A 100 12.12 17.81 -26.33
C ILE A 100 11.63 18.10 -24.90
N ARG A 101 11.11 19.32 -24.64
CA ARG A 101 10.62 19.68 -23.31
C ARG A 101 9.44 18.81 -22.88
N GLY A 102 8.48 18.57 -23.77
CA GLY A 102 7.33 17.72 -23.50
C GLY A 102 7.73 16.29 -23.17
N THR A 103 8.66 15.73 -23.93
CA THR A 103 9.19 14.38 -23.69
C THR A 103 9.92 14.29 -22.35
N ILE A 104 10.78 15.26 -22.01
CA ILE A 104 11.50 15.27 -20.73
C ILE A 104 10.52 15.32 -19.55
N ILE A 105 9.52 16.20 -19.61
CA ILE A 105 8.52 16.33 -18.55
C ILE A 105 7.71 15.03 -18.40
N ALA A 106 7.22 14.46 -19.51
CA ALA A 106 6.45 13.23 -19.49
C ALA A 106 7.26 12.04 -18.93
N TYR A 107 8.52 11.91 -19.35
CA TYR A 107 9.40 10.84 -18.87
C TYR A 107 9.77 11.00 -17.39
N ALA A 108 10.00 12.24 -16.93
CA ALA A 108 10.24 12.54 -15.52
C ALA A 108 9.04 12.16 -14.64
N LEU A 109 7.81 12.43 -15.08
CA LEU A 109 6.60 12.00 -14.38
C LEU A 109 6.50 10.47 -14.27
N ILE A 110 6.81 9.76 -15.36
CA ILE A 110 6.85 8.29 -15.37
C ILE A 110 7.87 7.75 -14.37
N ILE A 111 9.11 8.25 -14.38
CA ILE A 111 10.14 7.84 -13.41
C ILE A 111 9.72 8.15 -11.97
N SER A 112 9.06 9.30 -11.75
CA SER A 112 8.64 9.73 -10.42
C SER A 112 7.70 8.73 -9.74
N THR A 113 6.87 8.01 -10.50
CA THR A 113 6.00 6.95 -9.94
C THR A 113 6.81 5.85 -9.25
N LYS A 114 7.89 5.38 -9.88
CA LYS A 114 8.81 4.38 -9.31
C LYS A 114 9.58 4.94 -8.11
N LEU A 115 9.98 6.21 -8.18
CA LEU A 115 10.67 6.87 -7.07
C LEU A 115 9.79 6.95 -5.82
N ILE A 116 8.53 7.38 -5.97
CA ILE A 116 7.56 7.48 -4.88
C ILE A 116 7.30 6.11 -4.25
N LEU A 117 7.09 5.07 -5.07
CA LEU A 117 6.85 3.71 -4.58
C LEU A 117 8.04 3.17 -3.77
N ASN A 118 9.25 3.36 -4.28
CA ASN A 118 10.47 2.96 -3.59
C ASN A 118 10.67 3.76 -2.29
N PHE A 119 10.36 5.06 -2.30
CA PHE A 119 10.46 5.92 -1.13
C PHE A 119 9.51 5.48 -0.02
N ILE A 120 8.25 5.17 -0.35
CA ILE A 120 7.28 4.62 0.62
C ILE A 120 7.81 3.31 1.19
N LEU A 121 8.32 2.39 0.35
CA LEU A 121 8.87 1.12 0.82
C LEU A 121 10.09 1.28 1.73
N VAL A 122 10.92 2.30 1.51
CA VAL A 122 12.09 2.58 2.36
C VAL A 122 11.69 3.22 3.69
N ILE A 123 10.71 4.12 3.70
CA ILE A 123 10.23 4.78 4.93
C ILE A 123 9.40 3.86 5.81
N LEU A 124 8.60 2.99 5.19
CA LEU A 124 7.69 2.09 5.91
C LEU A 124 8.34 0.76 6.32
N ARG A 125 9.63 0.57 5.99
CA ARG A 125 10.46 -0.53 6.46
C ARG A 125 11.03 -0.19 7.84
#